data_AF-A0A1I8CB04-F1
#
_entry.id   AF-A0A1I8CB04-F1
#
_cell.length_a   1.000
_cell.length_b   1.000
_cell.length_c   1.000
_cell.angle_alpha   90.00
_cell.angle_beta   90.00
_cell.angle_gamma   90.00
#
_symmetry.space_group_name_H-M   'P 1'
#
loop_
_entity.id
_entity.type
_entity.pdbx_description
1 polymer ?
#
loop_
_entity_poly.entity_id
_entity_poly.type
_entity_poly.pdbx_seq_one_letter_code
_entity_poly.pdbx_strand_id
1 'polypeptide(L)'
;MTEKLLKAGRDADWPLVSKLMFEHWSETCPKLYHEGNDKPWQYCANEAKIYDELVRPVAALLNGNEDYVSLDVSQPDRGCNLKGLSNEVGYDLAGNMKGQICGSGFKSGDVVFHCRHSLN
;
A
#
# COMPACT_ATOMS: atom_id res chain seq x y z
N MET A 1 10.87 -14.10 8.38
CA MET A 1 10.79 -12.62 8.49
C MET A 1 9.36 -12.20 8.79
N THR A 2 8.40 -12.61 7.95
CA THR A 2 6.98 -12.27 8.04
C THR A 2 6.35 -12.57 9.42
N GLU A 3 6.55 -13.75 10.00
CA GLU A 3 5.99 -14.07 11.33
C GLU A 3 6.47 -13.13 12.45
N LYS A 4 7.76 -12.76 12.46
CA LYS A 4 8.34 -11.85 13.46
C LYS A 4 7.80 -10.43 13.30
N LEU A 5 7.67 -9.99 12.06
CA LEU A 5 7.09 -8.69 11.70
C LEU A 5 5.63 -8.61 12.15
N LEU A 6 4.84 -9.64 11.86
CA LEU A 6 3.43 -9.69 12.21
C LEU A 6 3.20 -9.80 13.71
N LYS A 7 4.05 -10.55 14.42
CA LYS A 7 4.05 -10.57 15.87
C LYS A 7 4.32 -9.17 16.44
N ALA A 8 5.38 -8.50 15.99
CA ALA A 8 5.70 -7.14 16.43
C ALA A 8 4.58 -6.14 16.10
N GLY A 9 3.91 -6.30 14.96
CA GLY A 9 2.73 -5.52 14.59
C GLY A 9 1.54 -5.73 15.53
N ARG A 10 1.23 -6.98 15.86
CA ARG A 10 0.17 -7.32 16.85
C ARG A 10 0.48 -6.79 18.24
N ASP A 11 1.75 -6.80 18.63
CA ASP A 11 2.23 -6.26 19.91
C ASP A 11 2.36 -4.71 19.90
N ALA A 12 2.02 -4.05 18.78
CA ALA A 12 2.16 -2.61 18.54
C ALA A 12 3.59 -2.05 18.78
N ASP A 13 4.62 -2.88 18.62
CA ASP A 13 6.03 -2.50 18.70
C ASP A 13 6.50 -1.91 17.36
N TRP A 14 6.04 -0.69 17.05
CA TRP A 14 6.35 0.02 15.82
C TRP A 14 7.85 0.29 15.60
N PRO A 15 8.67 0.57 16.64
CA PRO A 15 10.12 0.64 16.47
C PRO A 15 10.73 -0.66 15.94
N LEU A 16 10.33 -1.82 16.50
CA LEU A 16 10.81 -3.12 16.03
C LEU A 16 10.30 -3.45 14.62
N VAL A 17 9.02 -3.17 14.34
CA VAL A 17 8.43 -3.31 12.99
C VAL A 17 9.25 -2.52 11.97
N SER A 18 9.55 -1.25 12.27
CA SER A 18 10.32 -0.38 11.36
C SER A 18 11.72 -0.92 11.11
N LYS A 19 12.39 -1.42 12.15
CA LYS A 19 13.71 -2.05 12.02
C LYS A 19 13.66 -3.29 11.12
N LEU A 20 12.72 -4.20 11.39
CA LEU A 20 12.56 -5.45 10.63
C LEU A 20 12.22 -5.19 9.15
N MET A 21 11.35 -4.21 8.88
CA MET A 21 11.01 -3.78 7.52
C MET A 21 12.22 -3.20 6.79
N PHE A 22 12.99 -2.34 7.47
CA PHE A 22 14.17 -1.72 6.89
C PHE A 22 15.25 -2.76 6.55
N GLU A 23 15.53 -3.69 7.46
CA GLU A 23 16.47 -4.79 7.22
C GLU A 23 16.04 -5.63 6.01
N HIS A 24 14.76 -6.02 5.96
CA HIS A 24 14.21 -6.80 4.85
C HIS A 24 14.31 -6.08 3.50
N TRP A 25 13.91 -4.81 3.43
CA TRP A 25 13.97 -4.03 2.20
C TRP A 25 15.40 -3.75 1.74
N SER A 26 16.31 -3.48 2.68
CA SER A 26 17.72 -3.24 2.36
C SER A 26 18.37 -4.48 1.72
N GLU A 27 17.97 -5.69 2.13
CA GLU A 27 18.46 -6.93 1.53
C GLU A 27 17.74 -7.31 0.22
N THR A 28 16.47 -6.92 0.07
CA THR A 28 15.60 -7.42 -1.00
C THR A 28 15.57 -6.48 -2.21
N CYS A 29 15.55 -5.16 -1.99
CA CYS A 29 15.50 -4.18 -3.07
C CYS A 29 16.65 -4.33 -4.08
N PRO A 30 17.92 -4.51 -3.67
CA PRO A 30 19.02 -4.70 -4.64
C PRO A 30 18.90 -5.99 -5.46
N LYS A 31 18.23 -7.02 -4.93
CA LYS A 31 17.99 -8.29 -5.65
C LYS A 31 16.89 -8.14 -6.71
N LEU A 32 15.89 -7.31 -6.41
CA LEU A 32 14.74 -7.06 -7.28
C LEU A 32 15.02 -5.99 -8.34
N TYR A 33 15.82 -5.00 -8.01
CA TYR A 33 16.21 -3.90 -8.89
C TYR A 33 17.71 -3.98 -9.09
N HIS A 34 18.14 -4.69 -10.15
CA HIS A 34 19.56 -4.78 -10.48
C HIS A 34 20.12 -3.40 -10.85
N GLU A 35 21.13 -2.95 -10.13
CA GLU A 35 21.74 -1.60 -10.29
C GLU A 35 22.59 -1.45 -11.57
N GLY A 36 22.74 -2.50 -12.38
CA GLY A 36 23.64 -2.51 -13.55
C GLY A 36 22.98 -2.33 -14.91
N ASN A 37 21.73 -1.86 -14.97
CA ASN A 37 21.07 -1.66 -16.26
C ASN A 37 21.31 -0.24 -16.76
N ASP A 38 22.10 -0.09 -17.84
CA ASP A 38 22.37 1.21 -18.49
C ASP A 38 21.09 1.95 -18.91
N LYS A 39 19.96 1.24 -18.99
CA LYS A 39 18.64 1.79 -19.31
C LYS A 39 17.59 1.27 -18.31
N PRO A 40 17.53 1.83 -17.09
CA PRO A 40 16.61 1.36 -16.05
C PRO A 40 15.13 1.47 -16.45
N TRP A 41 14.76 2.38 -17.36
CA TRP A 41 13.40 2.48 -17.92
C TRP A 41 13.01 1.34 -18.88
N GLN A 42 13.95 0.51 -19.32
CA GLN A 42 13.69 -0.69 -20.12
C GLN A 42 13.67 -1.96 -19.25
N TYR A 43 13.96 -1.84 -17.96
CA TYR A 43 13.90 -2.96 -17.04
C TYR A 43 12.45 -3.35 -16.79
N CYS A 44 12.03 -4.47 -17.36
CA CYS A 44 10.78 -5.10 -17.01
C CYS A 44 11.00 -5.85 -15.70
N ALA A 45 10.79 -5.13 -14.59
CA ALA A 45 10.94 -5.71 -13.27
C ALA A 45 9.96 -6.88 -13.11
N ASN A 46 10.39 -7.92 -12.40
CA ASN A 46 9.49 -9.02 -12.09
C ASN A 46 8.46 -8.52 -11.06
N GLU A 47 7.36 -7.96 -11.55
CA GLU A 47 6.27 -7.40 -10.74
C GLU A 47 5.74 -8.42 -9.74
N ALA A 48 5.76 -9.72 -10.09
CA ALA A 48 5.37 -10.77 -9.18
C ALA A 48 6.27 -10.85 -7.94
N LYS A 49 7.59 -10.81 -8.16
CA LYS A 49 8.55 -10.83 -7.05
C LYS A 49 8.51 -9.54 -6.24
N ILE A 50 8.37 -8.38 -6.88
CA ILE A 50 8.20 -7.10 -6.18
C ILE A 50 7.00 -7.17 -5.26
N TYR A 51 5.89 -7.68 -5.77
CA TYR A 51 4.67 -7.79 -5.00
C TYR A 51 4.83 -8.73 -3.80
N ASP A 52 5.35 -9.93 -4.05
CA ASP A 52 5.47 -10.97 -3.01
C ASP A 52 6.48 -10.61 -1.93
N GLU A 53 7.57 -9.96 -2.30
CA GLU A 53 8.68 -9.65 -1.40
C GLU A 53 8.54 -8.27 -0.74
N LEU A 54 7.95 -7.26 -1.41
CA LEU A 54 7.90 -5.90 -0.87
C LEU A 54 6.50 -5.49 -0.39
N VAL A 55 5.46 -5.80 -1.17
CA VAL A 55 4.09 -5.30 -0.94
C VAL A 55 3.34 -6.20 0.04
N ARG A 56 3.41 -7.52 -0.15
CA ARG A 56 2.68 -8.50 0.68
C ARG A 56 3.04 -8.44 2.17
N PRO A 57 4.30 -8.30 2.60
CA PRO A 57 4.63 -8.20 4.03
C PRO A 57 3.99 -6.99 4.71
N VAL A 58 3.89 -5.86 4.01
CA VAL A 58 3.22 -4.64 4.51
C VAL A 58 1.72 -4.86 4.60
N ALA A 59 1.11 -5.43 3.56
CA ALA A 59 -0.31 -5.70 3.55
C ALA A 59 -0.73 -6.70 4.63
N ALA A 60 0.07 -7.75 4.85
CA ALA A 60 -0.14 -8.72 5.91
C ALA A 60 -0.04 -8.06 7.30
N LEU A 61 0.91 -7.15 7.48
CA LEU A 61 1.08 -6.38 8.72
C LEU A 61 -0.14 -5.49 9.00
N LEU A 62 -0.62 -4.75 8.00
CA LEU A 62 -1.71 -3.80 8.18
C LEU A 62 -3.08 -4.46 8.32
N ASN A 63 -3.30 -5.62 7.68
CA ASN A 63 -4.56 -6.35 7.78
C ASN A 63 -4.55 -7.45 8.86
N GLY A 64 -3.40 -7.68 9.52
CA GLY A 64 -3.26 -8.68 10.58
C GLY A 64 -3.39 -10.15 10.12
N ASN A 65 -3.30 -10.43 8.82
CA ASN A 65 -3.57 -11.74 8.25
C ASN A 65 -2.44 -12.23 7.34
N GLU A 66 -2.02 -13.48 7.54
CA GLU A 66 -0.94 -14.13 6.76
C GLU A 66 -1.45 -14.72 5.43
N ASP A 67 -2.76 -14.92 5.31
CA ASP A 67 -3.40 -15.71 4.25
C ASP A 67 -3.58 -14.96 2.91
N TYR A 68 -2.73 -13.97 2.61
CA TYR A 68 -2.66 -13.37 1.27
C TYR A 68 -1.90 -14.31 0.31
N VAL A 69 -2.51 -15.47 0.04
CA VAL A 69 -2.07 -16.43 -0.99
C VAL A 69 -2.96 -16.28 -2.21
N SER A 70 -2.91 -15.13 -2.88
CA SER A 70 -3.36 -15.09 -4.27
C SER A 70 -2.23 -15.57 -5.15
N LEU A 71 -2.23 -16.87 -5.47
CA LEU A 71 -1.40 -17.46 -6.52
C LEU A 71 -1.86 -17.01 -7.93
N ASP A 72 -3.01 -16.34 -8.02
CA ASP A 72 -3.56 -15.88 -9.28
C ASP A 72 -2.93 -14.53 -9.69
N VAL A 73 -1.99 -14.62 -10.62
CA VAL A 73 -1.29 -13.51 -11.26
C VAL A 73 -2.24 -12.59 -12.04
N SER A 74 -3.47 -13.05 -12.35
CA SER A 74 -4.45 -12.30 -13.13
C SER A 74 -5.24 -11.28 -12.32
N GLN A 75 -5.19 -11.33 -10.98
CA GLN A 75 -5.83 -10.32 -10.15
C GLN A 75 -4.96 -9.05 -10.04
N PRO A 76 -5.51 -7.85 -10.32
CA PRO A 76 -4.75 -6.60 -10.31
C PRO A 76 -4.15 -6.30 -8.94
N ASP A 77 -4.85 -6.69 -7.88
CA ASP A 77 -4.43 -6.46 -6.50
C ASP A 77 -3.89 -7.72 -5.82
N ARG A 78 -3.74 -8.86 -6.54
CA ARG A 78 -3.27 -10.18 -6.04
C ARG A 78 -3.67 -10.49 -4.58
N GLY A 79 -4.93 -10.24 -4.25
CA GLY A 79 -5.46 -10.47 -2.91
C GLY A 79 -5.11 -9.41 -1.86
N CYS A 80 -3.98 -8.70 -1.92
CA CYS A 80 -3.69 -7.62 -0.95
C CYS A 80 -4.52 -6.37 -1.22
N ASN A 81 -5.71 -6.34 -0.62
CA ASN A 81 -6.49 -5.12 -0.48
C ASN A 81 -6.49 -4.68 0.99
N LEU A 82 -6.60 -3.37 1.21
CA LEU A 82 -6.73 -2.77 2.54
C LEU A 82 -8.21 -2.63 2.96
N LYS A 83 -9.12 -3.41 2.37
CA LYS A 83 -10.56 -3.29 2.67
C LYS A 83 -10.85 -3.59 4.14
N GLY A 84 -10.10 -4.53 4.74
CA GLY A 84 -10.18 -4.83 6.18
C GLY A 84 -9.93 -3.56 7.00
N LEU A 85 -8.80 -2.90 6.76
CA LEU A 85 -8.47 -1.64 7.41
C LEU A 85 -9.50 -0.54 7.15
N SER A 86 -9.97 -0.38 5.89
CA SER A 86 -11.02 0.58 5.55
C SER A 86 -12.30 0.36 6.36
N ASN A 87 -12.71 -0.90 6.51
CA ASN A 87 -13.90 -1.24 7.31
C ASN A 87 -13.69 -0.94 8.80
N GLU A 88 -12.51 -1.25 9.36
CA GLU A 88 -12.20 -0.97 10.77
C GLU A 88 -12.23 0.52 11.11
N VAL A 89 -11.76 1.37 10.19
CA VAL A 89 -11.74 2.83 10.38
C VAL A 89 -13.01 3.53 9.88
N GLY A 90 -14.01 2.77 9.41
CA GLY A 90 -15.29 3.29 8.91
C GLY A 90 -15.18 4.07 7.58
N TYR A 91 -14.17 3.76 6.76
CA TYR A 91 -13.94 4.40 5.46
C TYR A 91 -14.71 3.68 4.35
N ASP A 92 -15.68 4.36 3.74
CA ASP A 92 -16.47 3.81 2.64
C ASP A 92 -15.74 3.90 1.30
N LEU A 93 -15.40 2.73 0.76
CA LEU A 93 -14.75 2.58 -0.55
C LEU A 93 -15.72 2.69 -1.72
N ALA A 94 -17.03 2.48 -1.51
CA ALA A 94 -18.02 2.49 -2.59
C ALA A 94 -18.27 3.91 -3.14
N GLY A 95 -18.03 4.95 -2.32
CA GLY A 95 -18.20 6.35 -2.69
C GLY A 95 -16.95 7.08 -3.20
N ASN A 96 -15.76 6.45 -3.14
CA ASN A 96 -14.48 7.11 -3.42
C ASN A 96 -13.60 6.28 -4.36
N MET A 97 -13.83 6.40 -5.67
CA MET A 97 -12.86 5.93 -6.66
C MET A 97 -11.68 6.91 -6.72
N LYS A 98 -10.45 6.38 -6.69
CA LYS A 98 -9.22 7.18 -6.82
C LYS A 98 -9.28 8.07 -8.07
N GLY A 99 -9.03 9.37 -7.91
CA GLY A 99 -8.97 10.35 -9.01
C GLY A 99 -10.25 11.15 -9.25
N GLN A 100 -11.34 10.92 -8.51
CA GLN A 100 -12.49 11.83 -8.56
C GLN A 100 -12.22 13.11 -7.76
N ILE A 101 -12.22 14.24 -8.47
CA ILE A 101 -12.51 15.54 -7.86
C ILE A 101 -13.91 15.40 -7.24
N CYS A 102 -14.06 15.82 -5.98
CA CYS A 102 -15.33 15.90 -5.29
C CYS A 102 -16.35 16.64 -6.17
N GLY A 103 -17.20 15.90 -6.90
CA GLY A 103 -18.21 16.44 -7.79
C GLY A 103 -19.51 16.79 -7.06
N SER A 104 -19.44 17.00 -5.74
CA SER A 104 -20.62 17.30 -4.93
C SER A 104 -21.24 18.61 -5.40
N GLY A 105 -22.44 18.53 -5.98
CA GLY A 105 -23.26 19.71 -6.23
C GLY A 105 -23.70 20.31 -4.90
N PHE A 106 -23.23 21.53 -4.60
CA PHE A 106 -23.64 22.25 -3.40
C PHE A 106 -25.12 22.64 -3.48
N LYS A 107 -25.85 22.42 -2.40
CA LYS A 107 -27.24 22.87 -2.22
C LYS A 107 -27.25 24.27 -1.64
N SER A 108 -28.39 24.94 -1.81
CA SER A 108 -28.58 26.28 -1.25
C SER A 108 -28.50 26.23 0.29
N GLY A 109 -27.46 26.83 0.87
CA GLY A 109 -27.18 26.83 2.31
C GLY A 109 -25.91 26.09 2.73
N ASP A 110 -25.24 25.40 1.81
CA ASP A 110 -23.99 24.69 2.11
C ASP A 110 -22.82 25.66 2.32
N VAL A 111 -21.94 25.31 3.27
CA VAL A 111 -20.72 26.07 3.55
C VAL A 111 -19.62 25.61 2.59
N VAL A 112 -19.11 26.54 1.79
CA VAL A 112 -18.02 26.30 0.84
C VAL A 112 -16.79 27.12 1.24
N PHE A 113 -15.62 26.48 1.20
CA PHE A 113 -14.34 27.12 1.51
C PHE A 113 -13.56 27.40 0.23
N HIS A 114 -13.02 28.62 0.12
CA HIS A 114 -12.16 29.03 -0.99
C HIS A 114 -10.74 29.31 -0.49
N CYS A 115 -9.73 28.74 -1.15
CA CYS A 115 -8.33 29.06 -0.87
C CYS A 115 -7.91 30.31 -1.66
N ARG A 116 -7.47 31.37 -0.97
CA ARG A 116 -7.07 32.64 -1.57
C ARG A 116 -5.75 32.58 -2.36
N HIS A 117 -4.92 31.57 -2.11
CA HIS A 117 -3.59 31.43 -2.73
C HIS A 117 -3.59 30.65 -4.06
N SER A 118 -4.74 30.13 -4.49
CA SER A 118 -4.85 29.23 -5.65
C SER A 118 -5.56 29.85 -6.85
N LEU A 119 -5.83 31.16 -6.81
CA LEU A 119 -6.39 31.93 -7.93
C LEU A 119 -5.33 32.94 -8.40
N ASN A 120 -4.41 32.46 -9.22
CA ASN A 120 -3.56 33.24 -10.11
C ASN A 120 -3.49 32.51 -11.44
#